data_AF-A0A673UXR4-F1
#
_entry.id   AF-A0A673UXR4-F1
#
_cell.length_a   1.000
_cell.length_b   1.000
_cell.length_c   1.000
_cell.angle_alpha   90.00
_cell.angle_beta   90.00
_cell.angle_gamma   90.00
#
_symmetry.space_group_name_H-M   'P 1'
#
loop_
_entity.id
_entity.type
_entity.pdbx_description
1 polymer ?
#
loop_
_entity_poly.entity_id
_entity_poly.type
_entity_poly.pdbx_seq_one_letter_code
_entity_poly.pdbx_strand_id
1 'polypeptide(L)'
;MAPKKSGSSAGRRLGAAGDRAAPPLSERMQHLQREFKLLSEQLEACEARVDGVIQANAFLDGEALRLREENRLYASYVSARAQRCAQAVVRLEEQNRADLTRIHCQRAELESLYRGRQDGVRAQLLEMEARAARLALQVQELQPYKASARAPGGVPQCARAPGSRPWSRPPRAPESRPGPRGTPPPLPSLSRGQALPVARTLEAVATDAAGEAAPRGTGICGGRGAAGARCSAVP
;
A
#
# COMPACT_ATOMS: atom_id res chain seq x y z
N MET A 1 69.98 -2.23 9.68
CA MET A 1 71.40 -1.86 9.48
C MET A 1 71.86 -1.05 10.68
N ALA A 2 72.78 -1.60 11.46
CA ALA A 2 73.57 -0.88 12.45
C ALA A 2 74.99 -0.71 11.89
N PRO A 3 75.74 0.31 12.31
CA PRO A 3 77.19 0.20 12.40
C PRO A 3 77.69 0.28 13.84
N LYS A 4 78.81 -0.40 14.03
CA LYS A 4 79.44 -0.77 15.30
C LYS A 4 80.40 0.31 15.81
N LYS A 5 80.65 0.20 17.12
CA LYS A 5 81.67 0.81 18.00
C LYS A 5 83.06 1.05 17.38
N SER A 6 83.71 2.14 17.82
CA SER A 6 85.16 2.19 18.09
C SER A 6 85.40 2.97 19.39
N GLY A 7 86.22 2.42 20.28
CA GLY A 7 86.45 2.96 21.62
C GLY A 7 87.79 3.68 21.83
N SER A 8 87.98 4.03 23.11
CA SER A 8 89.23 4.37 23.81
C SER A 8 89.81 5.78 23.63
N SER A 9 89.84 6.59 24.70
CA SER A 9 90.99 6.59 25.61
C SER A 9 90.92 7.68 26.69
N ALA A 10 91.39 7.29 27.88
CA ALA A 10 92.17 8.06 28.85
C ALA A 10 91.78 9.53 29.18
N GLY A 11 91.21 9.68 30.37
CA GLY A 11 91.82 10.45 31.45
C GLY A 11 92.42 11.82 31.13
N ARG A 12 91.69 12.87 31.53
CA ARG A 12 92.30 14.02 32.20
C ARG A 12 91.28 14.68 33.12
N ARG A 13 91.40 14.40 34.43
CA ARG A 13 91.00 15.38 35.45
C ARG A 13 91.93 16.57 35.31
N LEU A 14 91.36 17.76 35.52
CA LEU A 14 91.92 19.10 35.75
C LEU A 14 90.96 20.02 34.99
N GLY A 15 89.98 20.62 35.67
CA GLY A 15 90.26 21.71 36.59
C GLY A 15 90.12 23.01 35.83
N ALA A 16 88.86 23.44 35.65
CA ALA A 16 88.41 24.77 35.29
C ALA A 16 86.90 24.75 35.61
N ALA A 17 86.40 25.14 36.79
CA ALA A 17 86.66 26.41 37.46
C ALA A 17 86.74 27.56 36.44
N GLY A 18 85.78 27.58 35.51
CA GLY A 18 85.50 28.68 34.61
C GLY A 18 83.99 28.92 34.65
N ASP A 19 83.61 29.99 35.36
CA ASP A 19 82.33 30.69 35.24
C ASP A 19 81.08 29.82 35.02
N ARG A 20 80.59 29.23 36.11
CA ARG A 20 79.17 29.35 36.40
C ARG A 20 78.95 30.64 37.21
N ALA A 21 79.46 31.76 36.70
CA ALA A 21 78.99 33.06 37.13
C ALA A 21 77.49 33.04 36.88
N ALA A 22 76.72 33.14 37.96
CA ALA A 22 75.31 33.49 37.81
C ALA A 22 75.29 34.69 36.85
N PRO A 23 74.51 34.65 35.76
CA PRO A 23 74.42 35.79 34.85
C PRO A 23 74.25 37.04 35.71
N PRO A 24 75.03 38.11 35.48
CA PRO A 24 74.95 39.32 36.28
C PRO A 24 73.46 39.65 36.41
N LEU A 25 72.98 39.93 37.62
CA LEU A 25 71.54 39.90 37.96
C LEU A 25 70.64 40.61 36.91
N SER A 26 71.19 41.59 36.19
CA SER A 26 70.65 42.23 34.98
C SER A 26 70.30 41.29 33.81
N GLU A 27 71.18 40.38 33.36
CA GLU A 27 70.90 39.44 32.25
C GLU A 27 69.80 38.45 32.60
N ARG A 28 69.82 37.93 33.84
CA ARG A 28 68.76 37.05 34.34
C ARG A 28 67.42 37.77 34.37
N MET A 29 67.40 39.03 34.81
CA MET A 29 66.20 39.86 34.83
C MET A 29 65.67 40.14 33.42
N GLN A 30 66.55 40.46 32.46
CA GLN A 30 66.16 40.66 31.06
C GLN A 30 65.59 39.38 30.42
N HIS A 31 66.19 38.23 30.71
CA HIS A 31 65.68 36.95 30.22
C HIS A 31 64.29 36.66 30.78
N LEU A 32 64.09 36.80 32.09
CA LEU A 32 62.77 36.63 32.72
C LEU A 32 61.74 37.60 32.16
N GLN A 33 62.12 38.84 31.85
CA GLN A 33 61.22 39.81 31.24
C GLN A 33 60.77 39.40 29.83
N ARG A 34 61.65 38.78 29.03
CA ARG A 34 61.31 38.25 27.70
C ARG A 34 60.39 37.05 27.80
N GLU A 35 60.69 36.11 28.70
CA GLU A 35 59.83 34.95 28.96
C GLU A 35 58.45 35.37 29.46
N PHE A 36 58.40 36.35 30.37
CA PHE A 36 57.14 36.90 30.86
C PHE A 36 56.30 37.48 29.71
N LYS A 37 56.91 38.30 28.84
CA LYS A 37 56.22 38.85 27.66
C LYS A 37 55.70 37.76 26.73
N LEU A 38 56.53 36.76 26.41
CA LEU A 38 56.13 35.65 25.55
C LEU A 38 54.97 34.86 26.15
N LEU A 39 55.00 34.56 27.45
CA LEU A 39 53.93 33.85 28.14
C LEU A 39 52.65 34.69 28.20
N SER A 40 52.75 36.01 28.38
CA SER A 40 51.60 36.91 28.31
C SER A 40 50.96 36.92 26.92
N GLU A 41 51.76 37.05 25.86
CA GLU A 41 51.27 37.00 24.47
C GLU A 41 50.62 35.63 24.15
N GLN A 42 51.19 34.53 24.64
CA GLN A 42 50.60 33.20 24.48
C GLN A 42 49.29 33.04 25.26
N LEU A 43 49.20 33.63 26.44
CA LEU A 43 47.97 33.64 27.24
C LEU A 43 46.88 34.41 26.51
N GLU A 44 47.15 35.62 26.04
CA GLU A 44 46.21 36.44 25.25
C GLU A 44 45.74 35.71 23.99
N ALA A 45 46.65 35.03 23.28
CA ALA A 45 46.30 34.23 22.11
C ALA A 45 45.41 33.03 22.48
N CYS A 46 45.63 32.40 23.64
CA CYS A 46 44.78 31.33 24.13
C CYS A 46 43.40 31.83 24.55
N GLU A 47 43.32 32.97 25.23
CA GLU A 47 42.07 33.62 25.62
C GLU A 47 41.23 33.97 24.39
N ALA A 48 41.84 34.62 23.38
CA ALA A 48 41.16 34.95 22.13
C ALA A 48 40.62 33.70 21.39
N ARG A 49 41.37 32.58 21.44
CA ARG A 49 40.91 31.30 20.87
C ARG A 49 39.74 30.73 21.66
N VAL A 50 39.77 30.80 22.98
CA VAL A 50 38.66 30.34 23.83
C VAL A 50 37.41 31.18 23.57
N ASP A 51 37.54 32.50 23.47
CA ASP A 51 36.42 33.38 23.15
C ASP A 51 35.83 33.07 21.77
N GLY A 52 36.67 32.81 20.77
CA GLY A 52 36.23 32.37 19.45
C GLY A 52 35.44 31.06 19.49
N VAL A 53 35.87 30.08 20.29
CA VAL A 53 35.15 28.81 20.47
C VAL A 53 33.83 29.01 21.21
N ILE A 54 33.78 29.87 22.23
CA ILE A 54 32.54 30.18 22.95
C ILE A 54 31.51 30.80 22.00
N GLN A 55 31.92 31.74 21.16
CA GLN A 55 31.04 32.37 20.17
C GLN A 55 30.56 31.36 19.11
N ALA A 56 31.46 30.50 18.62
CA ALA A 56 31.11 29.45 17.66
C ALA A 56 30.12 28.44 18.25
N ASN A 57 30.30 28.02 19.51
CA ASN A 57 29.35 27.13 20.19
C ASN A 57 27.97 27.80 20.35
N ALA A 58 27.92 29.07 20.76
CA ALA A 58 26.66 29.80 20.86
C ALA A 58 25.91 29.89 19.51
N PHE A 59 26.66 30.07 18.42
CA PHE A 59 26.09 30.04 17.06
C PHE A 59 25.53 28.66 16.71
N LEU A 60 26.32 27.60 16.94
CA LEU A 60 25.89 26.21 16.67
C LEU A 60 24.66 25.82 17.49
N ASP A 61 24.58 26.25 18.74
CA ASP A 61 23.41 26.03 19.59
C ASP A 61 22.16 26.73 19.01
N GLY A 62 22.32 27.95 18.50
CA GLY A 62 21.25 28.67 17.79
C GLY A 62 20.79 27.94 16.53
N GLU A 63 21.72 27.45 15.71
CA GLU A 63 21.38 26.67 14.52
C GLU A 63 20.72 25.33 14.85
N ALA A 64 21.19 24.65 15.90
CA ALA A 64 20.61 23.41 16.37
C ALA A 64 19.15 23.61 16.81
N LEU A 65 18.84 24.73 17.48
CA LEU A 65 17.46 25.08 17.82
C LEU A 65 16.61 25.33 16.58
N ARG A 66 17.10 26.15 15.63
CA ARG A 66 16.39 26.42 14.37
C ARG A 66 16.08 25.13 13.60
N LEU A 67 17.07 24.25 13.47
CA LEU A 67 16.89 22.95 12.80
C LEU A 67 15.91 22.04 13.53
N ARG A 68 15.88 22.05 14.87
CA ARG A 68 14.88 21.27 15.64
C ARG A 68 13.46 21.76 15.36
N GLU A 69 13.26 23.07 15.27
CA GLU A 69 11.95 23.66 14.94
C GLU A 69 11.53 23.31 13.50
N GLU A 70 12.42 23.47 12.53
CA GLU A 70 12.17 23.09 11.13
C GLU A 70 11.84 21.59 11.01
N ASN A 71 12.62 20.73 11.65
CA ASN A 71 12.38 19.28 11.66
C ASN A 71 11.05 18.94 12.35
N ARG A 72 10.67 19.65 13.42
CA ARG A 72 9.38 19.46 14.09
C ARG A 72 8.22 19.80 13.13
N LEU A 73 8.32 20.90 12.40
CA LEU A 73 7.30 21.29 11.41
C LEU A 73 7.22 20.26 10.27
N TYR A 74 8.36 19.79 9.77
CA TYR A 74 8.41 18.77 8.74
C TYR A 74 7.81 17.43 9.21
N ALA A 75 8.16 16.97 10.41
CA ALA A 75 7.59 15.77 11.01
C ALA A 75 6.06 15.87 11.18
N SER A 76 5.56 17.03 11.61
CA SER A 76 4.12 17.31 11.68
C SER A 76 3.46 17.24 10.29
N TYR A 77 4.08 17.83 9.27
CA TYR A 77 3.57 17.77 7.90
C TYR A 77 3.51 16.33 7.37
N VAL A 78 4.60 15.57 7.53
CA VAL A 78 4.69 14.18 7.03
C VAL A 78 3.69 13.27 7.74
N SER A 79 3.54 13.40 9.07
CA SER A 79 2.55 12.62 9.83
C SER A 79 1.12 12.96 9.42
N ALA A 80 0.77 14.25 9.26
CA ALA A 80 -0.55 14.66 8.77
C ALA A 80 -0.82 14.17 7.33
N ARG A 81 0.20 14.16 6.47
CA ARG A 81 0.10 13.58 5.12
C ARG A 81 -0.14 12.08 5.17
N ALA A 82 0.65 11.34 5.95
CA ALA A 82 0.51 9.90 6.13
C ALA A 82 -0.89 9.54 6.66
N GLN A 83 -1.38 10.29 7.65
CA GLN A 83 -2.73 10.11 8.21
C GLN A 83 -3.82 10.31 7.15
N ARG A 84 -3.73 11.37 6.32
CA ARG A 84 -4.69 11.60 5.23
C ARG A 84 -4.67 10.47 4.20
N CYS A 85 -3.49 9.98 3.83
CA CYS A 85 -3.35 8.85 2.92
C CYS A 85 -3.99 7.58 3.51
N ALA A 86 -3.71 7.27 4.78
CA ALA A 86 -4.31 6.12 5.45
C ALA A 86 -5.84 6.21 5.50
N GLN A 87 -6.38 7.38 5.86
CA GLN A 87 -7.83 7.62 5.87
C GLN A 87 -8.46 7.49 4.49
N ALA A 88 -7.79 7.97 3.44
CA ALA A 88 -8.27 7.84 2.07
C ALA A 88 -8.31 6.38 1.61
N VAL A 89 -7.29 5.58 1.95
CA VAL A 89 -7.25 4.14 1.65
C VAL A 89 -8.42 3.43 2.32
N VAL A 90 -8.63 3.63 3.63
CA VAL A 90 -9.75 3.00 4.36
C VAL A 90 -11.11 3.35 3.74
N ARG A 91 -11.33 4.65 3.45
CA ARG A 91 -12.59 5.10 2.82
C ARG A 91 -12.81 4.47 1.44
N LEU A 92 -11.76 4.41 0.62
CA LEU A 92 -11.84 3.79 -0.72
C LEU A 92 -12.09 2.29 -0.63
N GLU A 93 -11.48 1.60 0.33
CA GLU A 93 -11.73 0.18 0.55
C GLU A 93 -13.17 -0.09 0.99
N GLU A 94 -13.71 0.72 1.91
CA GLU A 94 -15.10 0.63 2.35
C GLU A 94 -16.07 0.86 1.18
N GLN A 95 -15.82 1.89 0.36
CA GLN A 95 -16.59 2.17 -0.85
C GLN A 95 -16.52 1.00 -1.84
N ASN A 96 -15.32 0.50 -2.13
CA ASN A 96 -15.14 -0.64 -3.03
C ASN A 96 -15.86 -1.90 -2.53
N ARG A 97 -15.82 -2.19 -1.22
CA ARG A 97 -16.56 -3.31 -0.62
C ARG A 97 -18.06 -3.12 -0.82
N ALA A 98 -18.60 -1.94 -0.54
CA ALA A 98 -20.02 -1.64 -0.75
C ALA A 98 -20.42 -1.77 -2.24
N ASP A 99 -19.62 -1.23 -3.16
CA ASP A 99 -19.90 -1.29 -4.59
C ASP A 99 -19.83 -2.72 -5.13
N LEU A 100 -18.83 -3.51 -4.72
CA LEU A 100 -18.72 -4.92 -5.09
C LEU A 100 -19.91 -5.73 -4.58
N THR A 101 -20.30 -5.55 -3.31
CA THR A 101 -21.48 -6.24 -2.76
C THR A 101 -22.74 -5.89 -3.55
N ARG A 102 -22.92 -4.61 -3.90
CA ARG A 102 -24.05 -4.17 -4.74
C ARG A 102 -24.05 -4.84 -6.11
N ILE A 103 -22.89 -4.89 -6.79
CA ILE A 103 -22.77 -5.56 -8.09
C ILE A 103 -23.08 -7.05 -7.96
N HIS A 104 -22.61 -7.72 -6.91
CA HIS A 104 -22.90 -9.13 -6.68
C HIS A 104 -24.40 -9.37 -6.45
N CYS A 105 -25.07 -8.54 -5.65
CA CYS A 105 -26.52 -8.64 -5.46
C CYS A 105 -27.27 -8.46 -6.80
N GLN A 106 -26.94 -7.41 -7.56
CA GLN A 106 -27.57 -7.16 -8.87
C GLN A 106 -27.36 -8.33 -9.84
N ARG A 107 -26.15 -8.92 -9.85
CA ARG A 107 -25.86 -10.09 -10.68
C ARG A 107 -26.68 -11.30 -10.25
N ALA A 108 -26.76 -11.58 -8.95
CA ALA A 108 -27.53 -12.70 -8.42
C ALA A 108 -29.04 -12.54 -8.71
N GLU A 109 -29.58 -11.33 -8.59
CA GLU A 109 -30.95 -11.00 -8.96
C GLU A 109 -31.20 -11.29 -10.44
N LEU A 110 -30.34 -10.78 -11.34
CA LEU A 110 -30.47 -11.03 -12.77
C LEU A 110 -30.33 -12.53 -13.11
N GLU A 111 -29.37 -13.23 -12.52
CA GLU A 111 -29.22 -14.67 -12.69
C GLU A 111 -30.48 -15.43 -12.27
N SER A 112 -31.10 -15.07 -11.14
CA SER A 112 -32.34 -15.70 -10.69
C SER A 112 -33.48 -15.49 -11.69
N LEU A 113 -33.62 -14.27 -12.23
CA LEU A 113 -34.66 -13.93 -13.20
C LEU A 113 -34.47 -14.70 -14.50
N TYR A 114 -33.24 -14.78 -15.01
CA TYR A 114 -32.96 -15.50 -16.26
C TYR A 114 -33.05 -17.02 -16.09
N ARG A 115 -32.60 -17.57 -14.95
CA ARG A 115 -32.79 -19.00 -14.64
C ARG A 115 -34.28 -19.35 -14.61
N GLY A 116 -35.11 -18.57 -13.91
CA GLY A 116 -36.56 -18.80 -13.88
C GLY A 116 -37.21 -18.78 -15.26
N ARG A 117 -36.81 -17.85 -16.14
CA ARG A 117 -37.30 -17.80 -17.53
C ARG A 117 -36.82 -19.00 -18.35
N GLN A 118 -35.55 -19.38 -18.22
CA GLN A 118 -34.98 -20.52 -18.90
C GLN A 118 -35.70 -21.81 -18.52
N ASP A 119 -35.98 -22.00 -17.23
CA ASP A 119 -36.67 -23.19 -16.72
C ASP A 119 -38.12 -23.23 -17.22
N GLY A 120 -38.79 -22.08 -17.30
CA GLY A 120 -40.11 -21.96 -17.93
C GLY A 120 -40.12 -22.39 -19.39
N VAL A 121 -39.14 -21.94 -20.20
CA VAL A 121 -39.02 -22.34 -21.60
C VAL A 121 -38.65 -23.83 -21.74
N ARG A 122 -37.77 -24.35 -20.88
CA ARG A 122 -37.41 -25.78 -20.85
C ARG A 122 -38.62 -26.66 -20.55
N ALA A 123 -39.44 -26.28 -19.57
CA ALA A 123 -40.67 -26.99 -19.25
C ALA A 123 -41.65 -27.02 -20.44
N GLN A 124 -41.80 -25.89 -21.14
CA GLN A 124 -42.64 -25.81 -22.34
C GLN A 124 -42.13 -26.71 -23.47
N LEU A 125 -40.82 -26.76 -23.70
CA LEU A 125 -40.22 -27.64 -24.71
C LEU A 125 -40.48 -29.11 -24.39
N LEU A 126 -40.26 -29.53 -23.14
CA LEU A 126 -40.53 -30.90 -22.71
C LEU A 126 -42.01 -31.27 -22.86
N GLU A 127 -42.93 -30.35 -22.56
CA GLU A 127 -44.36 -30.59 -22.76
C GLU A 127 -44.71 -30.75 -24.24
N MET A 128 -44.16 -29.90 -25.10
CA MET A 128 -44.35 -29.98 -26.55
C MET A 128 -43.77 -31.26 -27.15
N GLU A 129 -42.59 -31.68 -26.69
CA GLU A 129 -41.97 -32.96 -27.06
C GLU A 129 -42.84 -34.14 -26.65
N ALA A 130 -43.36 -34.14 -25.42
CA ALA A 130 -44.27 -35.20 -24.94
C ALA A 130 -45.57 -35.25 -25.76
N ARG A 131 -46.15 -34.10 -26.10
CA ARG A 131 -47.33 -34.01 -26.98
C ARG A 131 -47.03 -34.53 -28.38
N ALA A 132 -45.90 -34.14 -28.97
CA ALA A 132 -45.49 -34.61 -30.29
C ALA A 132 -45.23 -36.12 -30.31
N ALA A 133 -44.59 -36.67 -29.27
CA ALA A 133 -44.37 -38.11 -29.13
C ALA A 133 -45.70 -38.88 -29.07
N ARG A 134 -46.68 -38.40 -28.31
CA ARG A 134 -48.03 -39.00 -28.26
C ARG A 134 -48.71 -39.00 -29.63
N LEU A 135 -48.66 -37.87 -30.33
CA LEU A 135 -49.22 -37.77 -31.69
C LEU A 135 -48.49 -38.68 -32.68
N ALA A 136 -47.17 -38.82 -32.56
CA ALA A 136 -46.40 -39.71 -33.41
C ALA A 136 -46.81 -41.18 -33.23
N LEU A 137 -47.07 -41.61 -31.99
CA LEU A 137 -47.62 -42.95 -31.70
C LEU A 137 -49.01 -43.13 -32.34
N GLN A 138 -49.92 -42.17 -32.15
CA GLN A 138 -51.25 -42.22 -32.78
C GLN A 138 -51.17 -42.29 -34.31
N VAL A 139 -50.24 -41.54 -34.93
CA VAL A 139 -50.02 -41.61 -36.37
C VAL A 139 -49.49 -42.99 -36.78
N GLN A 140 -48.57 -43.57 -36.00
CA GLN A 140 -48.02 -44.91 -36.24
C GLN A 140 -49.11 -45.99 -36.16
N GLU A 141 -50.01 -45.92 -35.19
CA GLU A 141 -51.17 -46.80 -35.06
C GLU A 141 -52.14 -46.71 -36.26
N LEU A 142 -52.27 -45.52 -36.85
CA LEU A 142 -53.12 -45.29 -38.03
C LEU A 142 -52.45 -45.66 -39.37
N GLN A 143 -51.12 -45.89 -39.41
CA GLN A 143 -50.41 -46.29 -40.62
C GLN A 143 -50.92 -47.58 -41.28
N PRO A 144 -51.17 -48.70 -40.56
CA PRO A 144 -51.65 -49.94 -41.17
C PRO A 144 -53.00 -49.77 -41.91
N TYR A 145 -53.89 -48.92 -41.41
CA TYR A 145 -55.17 -48.62 -42.08
C TYR A 145 -55.00 -47.77 -43.34
N LYS A 146 -53.96 -46.94 -43.43
CA LYS A 146 -53.59 -46.21 -44.65
C LYS A 146 -52.97 -47.12 -45.70
N ALA A 147 -52.27 -48.19 -45.29
CA ALA A 147 -51.70 -49.17 -46.20
C ALA A 147 -52.78 -50.10 -46.80
N SER A 148 -53.80 -50.49 -46.03
CA SER A 148 -54.95 -51.26 -46.56
C SER A 148 -55.86 -50.46 -47.49
N ALA A 149 -55.93 -49.13 -47.35
CA ALA A 149 -56.60 -48.23 -48.29
C ALA A 149 -55.77 -47.97 -49.57
N ARG A 150 -54.48 -48.31 -49.57
CA ARG A 150 -53.56 -48.23 -50.71
C ARG A 150 -53.26 -49.65 -51.23
N ALA A 151 -54.27 -50.37 -51.70
CA ALA A 151 -54.06 -51.53 -52.56
C ALA A 151 -53.57 -51.06 -53.96
N PRO A 152 -52.82 -51.89 -54.72
CA PRO A 152 -52.17 -51.47 -55.96
C PRO A 152 -53.20 -51.37 -57.09
N GLY A 153 -53.72 -50.18 -57.31
CA GLY A 153 -54.62 -49.91 -58.43
C GLY A 153 -55.11 -48.49 -58.44
N GLY A 154 -54.43 -47.63 -59.22
CA GLY A 154 -54.96 -46.33 -59.61
C GLY A 154 -54.37 -45.15 -58.84
N VAL A 155 -53.43 -44.45 -59.49
CA VAL A 155 -53.21 -43.02 -59.24
C VAL A 155 -54.46 -42.26 -59.71
N PRO A 156 -54.80 -41.15 -59.04
CA PRO A 156 -54.59 -39.90 -59.76
C PRO A 156 -53.79 -38.91 -58.95
N GLN A 157 -52.97 -38.14 -59.66
CA GLN A 157 -52.50 -36.84 -59.23
C GLN A 157 -53.72 -36.01 -58.78
N CYS A 158 -53.94 -35.88 -57.48
CA CYS A 158 -54.73 -34.78 -56.97
C CYS A 158 -53.87 -33.51 -57.12
N ALA A 159 -54.35 -32.65 -58.01
CA ALA A 159 -53.80 -31.36 -58.35
C ALA A 159 -53.31 -30.56 -57.14
N ARG A 160 -52.22 -29.82 -57.35
CA ARG A 160 -51.86 -28.65 -56.55
C ARG A 160 -53.11 -27.78 -56.40
N ALA A 161 -53.69 -27.77 -55.20
CA ALA A 161 -54.61 -26.73 -54.80
C ALA A 161 -53.81 -25.41 -54.66
N PRO A 162 -54.21 -24.31 -55.31
CA PRO A 162 -53.65 -22.99 -55.04
C PRO A 162 -54.21 -22.54 -53.68
N GLY A 163 -53.53 -22.90 -52.60
CA GLY A 163 -54.02 -22.60 -51.25
C GLY A 163 -53.18 -23.13 -50.10
N SER A 164 -52.00 -23.70 -50.37
CA SER A 164 -51.02 -24.01 -49.33
C SER A 164 -50.49 -22.71 -48.73
N ARG A 165 -51.24 -22.16 -47.77
CA ARG A 165 -50.67 -21.23 -46.80
C ARG A 165 -49.49 -21.96 -46.16
N PRO A 166 -48.27 -21.40 -46.20
CA PRO A 166 -47.19 -21.96 -45.41
C PRO A 166 -47.67 -21.91 -43.96
N TRP A 167 -47.55 -23.04 -43.26
CA TRP A 167 -47.71 -23.20 -41.82
C TRP A 167 -47.79 -21.85 -41.13
N SER A 168 -49.00 -21.45 -40.76
CA SER A 168 -49.22 -20.25 -39.98
C SER A 168 -48.19 -20.28 -38.85
N ARG A 169 -47.33 -19.26 -38.83
CA ARG A 169 -46.44 -19.00 -37.70
C ARG A 169 -47.20 -19.31 -36.41
N PRO A 170 -46.59 -20.00 -35.43
CA PRO A 170 -47.21 -20.08 -34.11
C PRO A 170 -47.55 -18.66 -33.67
N PRO A 171 -48.67 -18.45 -32.94
CA PRO A 171 -49.06 -17.11 -32.51
C PRO A 171 -47.84 -16.46 -31.86
N ARG A 172 -47.45 -15.29 -32.38
CA ARG A 172 -46.49 -14.44 -31.68
C ARG A 172 -47.02 -14.33 -30.25
N ALA A 173 -46.21 -14.76 -29.28
CA ALA A 173 -46.40 -14.36 -27.90
C ALA A 173 -46.64 -12.85 -27.89
N PRO A 174 -47.56 -12.34 -27.04
CA PRO A 174 -47.84 -10.91 -27.00
C PRO A 174 -46.50 -10.19 -26.89
N GLU A 175 -46.20 -9.35 -27.89
CA GLU A 175 -45.10 -8.41 -27.81
C GLU A 175 -45.39 -7.55 -26.58
N SER A 176 -44.76 -7.91 -25.47
CA SER A 176 -44.52 -7.00 -24.37
C SER A 176 -43.81 -5.82 -25.02
N ARG A 177 -44.59 -4.74 -25.20
CA ARG A 177 -44.13 -3.43 -25.66
C ARG A 177 -42.73 -3.18 -25.09
N PRO A 178 -41.77 -2.67 -25.87
CA PRO A 178 -40.66 -2.00 -25.24
C PRO A 178 -41.29 -0.90 -24.37
N GLY A 179 -41.19 -1.06 -23.04
CA GLY A 179 -41.50 0.02 -22.12
C GLY A 179 -40.74 1.27 -22.55
N PRO A 180 -41.24 2.47 -22.20
CA PRO A 180 -40.56 3.71 -22.56
C PRO A 180 -39.10 3.57 -22.19
N ARG A 181 -38.21 3.82 -23.16
CA ARG A 181 -36.77 3.89 -22.93
C ARG A 181 -36.60 4.82 -21.73
N GLY A 182 -36.32 4.23 -20.57
CA GLY A 182 -35.80 4.98 -19.45
C GLY A 182 -34.57 5.67 -20.00
N THR A 183 -34.64 6.99 -20.09
CA THR A 183 -33.46 7.82 -20.23
C THR A 183 -32.42 7.25 -19.25
N PRO A 184 -31.20 6.90 -19.71
CA PRO A 184 -30.16 6.53 -18.77
C PRO A 184 -30.03 7.68 -17.76
N PRO A 185 -29.90 7.39 -16.45
CA PRO A 185 -29.56 8.45 -15.51
C PRO A 185 -28.32 9.17 -16.05
N PRO A 186 -28.25 10.51 -16.00
CA PRO A 186 -27.06 11.21 -16.40
C PRO A 186 -25.88 10.60 -15.63
N LEU A 187 -24.88 10.11 -16.38
CA LEU A 187 -23.60 9.78 -15.79
C LEU A 187 -23.19 10.97 -14.91
N PRO A 188 -22.68 10.75 -13.69
CA PRO A 188 -22.09 11.84 -12.94
C PRO A 188 -21.05 12.47 -13.86
N SER A 189 -21.27 13.74 -14.19
CA SER A 189 -20.31 14.58 -14.86
C SER A 189 -19.02 14.46 -14.06
N LEU A 190 -18.06 13.73 -14.60
CA LEU A 190 -16.67 13.84 -14.19
C LEU A 190 -16.33 15.30 -14.44
N SER A 191 -16.43 16.08 -13.37
CA SER A 191 -15.94 17.43 -13.30
C SER A 191 -14.50 17.37 -13.77
N ARG A 192 -14.33 17.93 -14.96
CA ARG A 192 -13.06 18.28 -15.58
C ARG A 192 -12.37 19.22 -14.59
N GLY A 193 -11.56 18.64 -13.72
CA GLY A 193 -11.02 19.35 -12.57
C GLY A 193 -9.83 18.58 -12.03
N GLN A 194 -8.65 19.04 -12.46
CA GLN A 194 -7.34 18.72 -11.91
C GLN A 194 -6.68 17.46 -12.49
N ALA A 195 -6.14 17.65 -13.69
CA ALA A 195 -4.82 17.10 -13.98
C ALA A 195 -3.85 17.59 -12.89
N LEU A 196 -3.39 16.67 -12.04
CA LEU A 196 -2.18 16.87 -11.26
C LEU A 196 -1.10 15.96 -11.85
N PRO A 197 0.11 16.49 -12.14
CA PRO A 197 1.17 15.72 -12.74
C PRO A 197 1.63 14.64 -11.76
N VAL A 198 1.69 13.41 -12.26
CA VAL A 198 2.41 12.30 -11.63
C VAL A 198 3.89 12.65 -11.65
N ALA A 199 4.37 13.31 -10.60
CA ALA A 199 5.78 13.35 -10.26
C ALA A 199 6.13 12.03 -9.57
N ARG A 200 6.65 11.11 -10.36
CA ARG A 200 7.47 9.97 -9.91
C ARG A 200 8.77 10.50 -9.28
N THR A 201 9.34 9.67 -8.41
CA THR A 201 10.66 9.75 -7.73
C THR A 201 10.65 10.63 -6.46
N LEU A 202 11.11 10.20 -5.27
CA LEU A 202 12.08 9.17 -4.90
C LEU A 202 11.65 8.39 -3.64
N GLU A 203 12.23 7.21 -3.52
CA GLU A 203 12.10 6.21 -2.47
C GLU A 203 12.78 6.60 -1.15
N ALA A 204 12.35 5.90 -0.10
CA ALA A 204 13.13 5.39 1.03
C ALA A 204 13.90 6.39 1.91
N VAL A 205 13.32 6.72 3.08
CA VAL A 205 13.97 6.50 4.39
C VAL A 205 12.88 6.24 5.43
N ALA A 206 12.63 4.98 5.74
CA ALA A 206 11.96 4.58 6.97
C ALA A 206 12.60 3.27 7.43
N THR A 207 13.46 3.36 8.45
CA THR A 207 13.61 2.42 9.58
C THR A 207 14.84 2.84 10.36
N ASP A 208 14.65 3.37 11.57
CA ASP A 208 15.43 3.06 12.78
C ASP A 208 15.25 4.16 13.83
N ALA A 209 14.18 4.06 14.61
CA ALA A 209 14.06 4.71 15.91
C ALA A 209 12.95 4.03 16.74
N ALA A 210 13.10 2.73 17.01
CA ALA A 210 12.26 2.05 18.00
C ALA A 210 13.08 0.94 18.68
N GLY A 211 13.83 1.31 19.72
CA GLY A 211 14.50 0.33 20.55
C GLY A 211 15.49 0.93 21.53
N GLU A 212 14.99 1.54 22.61
CA GLU A 212 15.56 1.40 23.97
C GLU A 212 14.85 2.32 24.96
N ALA A 213 13.92 1.75 25.74
CA ALA A 213 13.61 2.20 27.09
C ALA A 213 12.78 1.12 27.79
N ALA A 214 13.45 0.10 28.30
CA ALA A 214 12.86 -0.80 29.29
C ALA A 214 13.02 -0.18 30.69
N PRO A 215 11.96 -0.07 31.51
CA PRO A 215 12.13 0.12 32.94
C PRO A 215 12.22 -1.25 33.64
N ARG A 216 13.35 -1.44 34.33
CA ARG A 216 13.55 -2.50 35.34
C ARG A 216 12.57 -2.29 36.48
N GLY A 217 11.94 -3.37 36.94
CA GLY A 217 10.78 -3.35 37.83
C GLY A 217 11.07 -3.24 39.33
N THR A 218 10.02 -3.44 40.13
CA THR A 218 9.92 -4.28 41.34
C THR A 218 8.61 -3.97 42.08
N GLY A 219 7.99 -4.98 42.71
CA GLY A 219 6.84 -4.83 43.61
C GLY A 219 5.66 -5.76 43.27
N ILE A 220 5.75 -7.08 43.51
CA ILE A 220 5.31 -7.78 44.74
C ILE A 220 3.79 -8.08 44.77
N CYS A 221 3.48 -9.39 44.72
CA CYS A 221 2.40 -10.18 45.37
C CYS A 221 1.00 -9.55 45.56
N GLY A 222 -0.14 -10.18 45.27
CA GLY A 222 -0.51 -11.56 45.01
C GLY A 222 -2.03 -11.66 45.18
N GLY A 223 -2.69 -12.65 44.57
CA GLY A 223 -4.13 -12.85 44.76
C GLY A 223 -4.70 -13.93 43.84
N ARG A 224 -5.12 -15.02 44.45
CA ARG A 224 -5.74 -16.21 43.83
C ARG A 224 -7.23 -15.99 43.55
N GLY A 225 -7.77 -16.75 42.60
CA GLY A 225 -9.20 -17.05 42.41
C GLY A 225 -9.56 -17.08 40.92
N ALA A 226 -9.68 -18.24 40.25
CA ALA A 226 -10.90 -19.08 40.14
C ALA A 226 -12.12 -18.22 39.73
N ALA A 227 -12.92 -18.49 38.70
CA ALA A 227 -13.26 -19.66 37.90
C ALA A 227 -13.75 -19.15 36.51
N GLY A 228 -13.80 -19.96 35.46
CA GLY A 228 -14.97 -20.80 35.19
C GLY A 228 -15.61 -20.40 33.85
N ALA A 229 -15.57 -21.35 32.92
CA ALA A 229 -16.07 -21.30 31.55
C ALA A 229 -17.55 -20.86 31.39
N ARG A 230 -17.91 -20.35 30.20
CA ARG A 230 -18.61 -21.12 29.14
C ARG A 230 -19.02 -20.23 27.96
N CYS A 231 -18.56 -20.64 26.78
CA CYS A 231 -19.28 -20.44 25.54
C CYS A 231 -20.58 -21.26 25.59
N SER A 232 -21.70 -20.65 25.23
CA SER A 232 -22.90 -21.38 24.83
C SER A 232 -23.46 -20.74 23.57
N ALA A 233 -23.50 -21.57 22.54
CA ALA A 233 -24.15 -21.34 21.26
C ALA A 233 -25.69 -21.29 21.41
N VAL A 234 -26.31 -20.44 20.57
CA VAL A 234 -27.41 -20.67 19.59
C VAL A 234 -28.25 -21.96 19.78
N PRO A 235 -29.57 -21.92 19.55
CA PRO A 235 -30.14 -21.83 18.20
C PRO A 235 -30.82 -20.50 17.84
#